data_AF-A0A0Q5VHA2-F1
#
_entry.id   AF-A0A0Q5VHA2-F1
#
_cell.length_a   1.000
_cell.length_b   1.000
_cell.length_c   1.000
_cell.angle_alpha   90.00
_cell.angle_beta   90.00
_cell.angle_gamma   90.00
#
_symmetry.space_group_name_H-M   'P 1'
#
loop_
_entity.id
_entity.type
_entity.pdbx_description
1 polymer ?
#
loop_
_entity_poly.entity_id
_entity_poly.type
_entity_poly.pdbx_seq_one_letter_code
_entity_poly.pdbx_strand_id
1 'polypeptide(L)'
;MQRKPPENPFEAERKAAQRKALNALKRAKRAADKAGIALSEWEGEFIESVGDRIKEHGRAFADPEKGAPGQALSAMQGRKLKEITAKAKGETPKPRWGQRRAPPKTQID
;
A
#
# COMPACT_ATOMS: atom_id res chain seq x y z
N MET A 1 22.36 11.38 31.30
CA MET A 1 21.58 10.75 30.21
C MET A 1 22.22 11.12 28.89
N GLN A 2 22.93 10.20 28.23
CA GLN A 2 23.47 10.47 26.90
C GLN A 2 22.30 10.45 25.91
N ARG A 3 21.91 11.61 25.39
CA ARG A 3 20.96 11.68 24.28
C ARG A 3 21.70 11.16 23.05
N LYS A 4 21.15 10.14 22.40
CA LYS A 4 21.63 9.68 21.08
C LYS A 4 21.79 10.91 20.18
N PRO A 5 22.86 10.99 19.36
CA PRO A 5 22.97 12.05 18.36
C PRO A 5 21.66 12.10 17.57
N PRO A 6 21.13 13.28 17.20
CA PRO A 6 19.92 13.35 16.40
C PRO A 6 20.15 12.47 15.17
N GLU A 7 19.36 11.41 15.03
CA GLU A 7 19.37 10.61 13.80
C GLU A 7 19.22 11.60 12.65
N ASN A 8 20.07 11.47 11.63
CA ASN A 8 19.98 12.27 10.42
C ASN A 8 18.50 12.35 10.02
N PRO A 9 17.89 13.56 9.87
CA PRO A 9 16.47 13.69 9.62
C PRO A 9 15.97 12.80 8.48
N PHE A 10 16.79 12.63 7.44
CA PHE A 10 16.51 11.76 6.31
C PHE A 10 16.42 10.27 6.70
N GLU A 11 17.22 9.80 7.65
CA GLU A 11 17.15 8.42 8.16
C GLU A 11 15.92 8.19 9.03
N ALA A 12 15.59 9.16 9.89
CA ALA A 12 14.38 9.11 10.70
C ALA A 12 13.12 9.06 9.82
N GLU A 13 13.08 9.88 8.76
CA GLU A 13 12.02 9.86 7.76
C GLU A 13 11.93 8.52 7.02
N ARG A 14 13.07 7.95 6.58
CA ARG A 14 13.10 6.64 5.91
C ARG A 14 12.58 5.52 6.83
N LYS A 15 12.99 5.49 8.10
CA LYS A 15 12.48 4.52 9.09
C LYS A 15 10.98 4.70 9.34
N ALA A 16 10.52 5.94 9.45
CA ALA A 16 9.09 6.24 9.61
C ALA A 16 8.28 5.76 8.39
N ALA A 17 8.79 5.99 7.18
CA ALA A 17 8.18 5.55 5.93
C ALA A 17 8.14 4.02 5.80
N GLN A 18 9.24 3.34 6.12
CA GLN A 18 9.33 1.88 6.17
C GLN A 18 8.25 1.32 7.09
N ARG A 19 8.17 1.82 8.34
CA ARG A 19 7.18 1.40 9.33
C ARG A 19 5.75 1.67 8.85
N LYS A 20 5.51 2.83 8.23
CA LYS A 20 4.19 3.19 7.69
C LYS A 20 3.76 2.22 6.60
N ALA A 21 4.66 1.86 5.68
CA ALA A 21 4.37 0.92 4.60
C ALA A 21 4.08 -0.50 5.12
N LEU A 22 4.91 -1.02 6.03
CA LEU A 22 4.68 -2.33 6.66
C LEU A 22 3.34 -2.37 7.42
N ASN A 23 3.02 -1.30 8.15
CA ASN A 23 1.73 -1.18 8.83
C ASN A 23 0.55 -1.12 7.85
N ALA A 24 0.72 -0.49 6.69
CA ALA A 24 -0.32 -0.44 5.66
C ALA A 24 -0.57 -1.83 5.05
N LEU A 25 0.48 -2.58 4.73
CA LEU A 25 0.40 -3.97 4.26
C LEU A 25 -0.32 -4.87 5.28
N LYS A 26 0.09 -4.78 6.56
CA LYS A 26 -0.55 -5.52 7.66
C LYS A 26 -2.02 -5.18 7.82
N ARG A 27 -2.39 -3.90 7.65
CA ARG A 27 -3.78 -3.44 7.70
C ARG A 27 -4.60 -3.94 6.53
N ALA A 28 -4.03 -3.99 5.32
CA ALA A 28 -4.73 -4.51 4.15
C ALA A 28 -5.06 -6.00 4.32
N LYS A 29 -4.09 -6.83 4.74
CA LYS A 29 -4.32 -8.26 5.04
C LYS A 29 -5.41 -8.43 6.10
N ARG A 30 -5.28 -7.74 7.24
CA ARG A 30 -6.29 -7.76 8.31
C ARG A 30 -7.68 -7.28 7.89
N ALA A 31 -7.76 -6.29 7.01
CA ALA A 31 -9.03 -5.79 6.52
C ALA A 31 -9.74 -6.84 5.66
N ALA A 32 -9.00 -7.53 4.80
CA ALA A 32 -9.52 -8.63 4.00
C ALA A 32 -9.98 -9.79 4.89
N ASP A 33 -9.14 -10.20 5.85
CA ASP A 33 -9.47 -11.26 6.82
C ASP A 33 -10.75 -10.92 7.61
N LYS A 34 -10.84 -9.69 8.14
CA LYS A 34 -11.99 -9.24 8.94
C LYS A 34 -13.29 -9.18 8.11
N ALA A 35 -13.18 -8.88 6.83
CA ALA A 35 -14.32 -8.82 5.93
C ALA A 35 -14.72 -10.21 5.38
N GLY A 36 -13.96 -11.26 5.69
CA GLY A 36 -14.17 -12.59 5.10
C GLY A 36 -13.87 -12.64 3.60
N ILE A 37 -13.14 -11.65 3.07
CA ILE A 37 -12.81 -11.57 1.66
C ILE A 37 -11.45 -12.24 1.46
N ALA A 38 -11.45 -13.37 0.76
CA ALA A 38 -10.22 -13.98 0.30
C ALA A 38 -9.48 -13.03 -0.65
N LEU A 39 -8.23 -12.69 -0.29
CA LEU A 39 -7.30 -12.08 -1.24
C LEU A 39 -7.11 -13.08 -2.39
N SER A 40 -6.99 -12.58 -3.61
CA SER A 40 -6.51 -13.45 -4.68
C SER A 40 -5.08 -13.91 -4.37
N GLU A 41 -4.67 -15.06 -4.91
CA GLU A 41 -3.30 -15.57 -4.79
C GLU A 41 -2.27 -14.47 -5.07
N TRP A 42 -2.42 -13.79 -6.21
CA TRP A 42 -1.58 -12.66 -6.59
C TRP A 42 -1.64 -11.46 -5.60
N GLU A 43 -2.80 -11.15 -5.00
CA GLU A 43 -2.91 -10.08 -4.00
C GLU A 43 -2.18 -10.44 -2.69
N GLY A 44 -2.21 -11.72 -2.30
CA GLY A 44 -1.44 -12.25 -1.18
C GLY A 44 0.06 -12.19 -1.43
N GLU A 45 0.51 -12.74 -2.57
CA GLU A 45 1.91 -12.70 -3.01
C GLU A 45 2.44 -11.27 -3.13
N PHE A 46 1.62 -10.35 -3.65
CA PHE A 46 1.98 -8.93 -3.74
C PHE A 46 2.25 -8.34 -2.35
N ILE A 47 1.39 -8.59 -1.37
CA ILE A 47 1.57 -8.05 -0.01
C ILE A 47 2.83 -8.60 0.65
N GLU A 48 3.09 -9.89 0.47
CA GLU A 48 4.23 -10.59 1.07
C GLU A 48 5.54 -10.17 0.42
N SER A 49 5.65 -10.23 -0.90
CA SER A 49 6.85 -9.84 -1.65
C SER A 49 7.24 -8.36 -1.45
N VAL A 50 6.25 -7.45 -1.44
CA VAL A 50 6.50 -6.03 -1.14
C VAL A 50 6.92 -5.85 0.32
N GLY A 51 6.30 -6.58 1.23
CA GLY A 51 6.67 -6.59 2.64
C GLY A 51 8.12 -7.00 2.87
N ASP A 52 8.57 -8.07 2.24
CA ASP A 52 9.92 -8.60 2.39
C ASP A 52 10.97 -7.63 1.83
N ARG A 53 10.71 -7.04 0.66
CA ARG A 53 11.59 -6.01 0.09
C ARG A 53 11.72 -4.78 1.00
N ILE A 54 10.65 -4.35 1.66
CA ILE A 54 10.68 -3.23 2.61
C ILE A 54 11.47 -3.60 3.88
N LYS A 55 11.38 -4.84 4.36
CA LYS A 55 12.17 -5.30 5.51
C LYS A 55 13.65 -5.31 5.17
N GLU A 56 14.01 -5.81 3.99
CA GLU A 56 15.40 -5.96 3.57
C GLU A 56 16.07 -4.62 3.22
N HIS A 57 15.39 -3.75 2.47
CA HIS A 57 16.01 -2.54 1.91
C HIS A 57 15.47 -1.22 2.48
N GLY A 58 14.51 -1.29 3.41
CA GLY A 58 13.81 -0.12 3.93
C GLY A 58 12.74 0.47 3.00
N ARG A 59 12.70 0.03 1.74
CA ARG A 59 11.76 0.49 0.70
C ARG A 59 11.52 -0.60 -0.34
N ALA A 60 10.29 -0.65 -0.86
CA ALA A 60 9.88 -1.56 -1.93
C ALA A 60 10.37 -1.13 -3.31
N PHE A 61 10.84 0.11 -3.45
CA PHE A 61 11.28 0.66 -4.72
C PHE A 61 12.41 1.66 -4.54
N ALA A 62 13.36 1.70 -5.48
CA ALA A 62 14.60 2.47 -5.36
C ALA A 62 14.70 3.73 -6.19
N ASP A 63 13.89 3.85 -7.24
CA ASP A 63 13.94 4.99 -8.14
C ASP A 63 12.99 6.12 -7.66
N PRO A 64 13.52 7.35 -7.43
CA PRO A 64 12.76 8.51 -6.94
C PRO A 64 11.63 8.98 -7.86
N GLU A 65 11.63 8.62 -9.15
CA GLU A 65 10.58 9.02 -10.08
C GLU A 65 9.29 8.21 -9.89
N LYS A 66 9.38 7.02 -9.28
CA LYS A 66 8.21 6.18 -9.02
C LYS A 66 7.62 6.37 -7.63
N GLY A 67 8.17 7.25 -6.80
CA GLY A 67 7.64 7.61 -5.49
C GLY A 67 8.41 8.76 -4.85
N ALA A 68 7.71 9.61 -4.09
CA ALA A 68 8.34 10.80 -3.49
C ALA A 68 9.51 10.43 -2.57
N PRO A 69 10.53 11.32 -2.44
CA PRO A 69 11.59 11.18 -1.45
C PRO A 69 11.01 10.87 -0.07
N GLY A 70 11.54 9.83 0.59
CA GLY A 70 11.03 9.38 1.88
C GLY A 70 9.74 8.55 1.83
N GLN A 71 9.34 8.00 0.68
CA GLN A 71 8.30 6.96 0.62
C GLN A 71 8.91 5.56 0.44
N ALA A 72 8.34 4.57 1.14
CA ALA A 72 8.77 3.18 1.04
C ALA A 72 7.99 2.37 -0.01
N LEU A 73 6.94 2.94 -0.61
CA LEU A 73 6.16 2.32 -1.69
C LEU A 73 6.22 3.21 -2.93
N SER A 74 6.22 2.59 -4.11
CA SER A 74 5.96 3.32 -5.35
C SER A 74 4.50 3.82 -5.40
N ALA A 75 4.22 4.83 -6.22
CA ALA A 75 2.88 5.35 -6.43
C ALA A 75 1.91 4.25 -6.91
N MET A 76 2.37 3.33 -7.76
CA MET A 76 1.57 2.21 -8.26
C MET A 76 1.34 1.14 -7.19
N GLN A 77 2.36 0.80 -6.40
CA GLN A 77 2.21 -0.13 -5.26
C GLN A 77 1.22 0.43 -4.23
N GLY A 78 1.32 1.72 -3.93
CA GLY A 78 0.37 2.40 -3.03
C GLY A 78 -1.06 2.43 -3.57
N ARG A 79 -1.25 2.56 -4.90
CA ARG A 79 -2.58 2.45 -5.53
C ARG A 79 -3.13 1.04 -5.42
N LYS A 80 -2.33 0.02 -5.75
CA LYS A 80 -2.75 -1.38 -5.65
C LYS A 80 -3.16 -1.75 -4.22
N LEU A 81 -2.40 -1.28 -3.22
CA LEU A 81 -2.73 -1.48 -1.81
C LEU A 81 -4.08 -0.84 -1.43
N LYS A 82 -4.38 0.34 -1.97
CA LYS A 82 -5.68 1.01 -1.77
C LYS A 82 -6.82 0.24 -2.44
N GLU A 83 -6.60 -0.31 -3.63
CA GLU A 83 -7.60 -1.16 -4.30
C GLU A 83 -7.93 -2.41 -3.47
N ILE A 84 -6.90 -3.11 -2.97
CA ILE A 84 -7.07 -4.28 -2.09
C ILE A 84 -7.86 -3.87 -0.84
N THR A 85 -7.51 -2.73 -0.23
CA THR A 85 -8.20 -2.24 0.98
C THR A 85 -9.64 -1.81 0.69
N ALA A 86 -9.91 -1.18 -0.45
CA ALA A 86 -11.26 -0.77 -0.84
C ALA A 86 -12.14 -1.99 -1.12
N LYS A 87 -11.62 -2.96 -1.87
CA LYS A 87 -12.27 -4.27 -2.10
C LYS A 87 -12.59 -4.95 -0.78
N ALA A 88 -11.63 -5.00 0.15
CA ALA A 88 -11.83 -5.56 1.47
C ALA A 88 -12.92 -4.85 2.30
N LYS A 89 -13.21 -3.58 2.03
CA LYS A 89 -14.28 -2.83 2.70
C LYS A 89 -15.64 -2.93 2.00
N GLY A 90 -15.73 -3.67 0.89
CA GLY A 90 -16.91 -3.64 0.02
C GLY A 90 -17.08 -2.31 -0.72
N GLU A 91 -16.05 -1.45 -0.74
CA GLU A 91 -16.07 -0.21 -1.48
C GLU A 91 -15.62 -0.44 -2.92
N THR A 92 -16.35 0.13 -3.88
CA THR A 92 -15.92 0.15 -5.28
C THR A 92 -14.65 1.01 -5.39
N PRO A 93 -13.53 0.49 -5.92
CA PRO A 93 -12.31 1.27 -6.05
C PRO A 93 -12.59 2.54 -6.86
N LYS A 94 -12.29 3.71 -6.27
CA LYS A 94 -12.50 4.99 -6.96
C LYS A 94 -11.70 4.96 -8.26
N PRO A 95 -12.35 5.16 -9.42
CA PRO A 95 -11.64 5.15 -10.68
C PRO A 95 -10.67 6.35 -10.74
N ARG A 96 -9.68 6.27 -11.64
CA ARG A 96 -8.78 7.39 -11.90
C ARG A 96 -9.61 8.65 -12.20
N TRP A 97 -9.16 9.81 -11.73
CA TRP A 97 -9.71 11.10 -12.19
C TRP A 97 -9.70 11.10 -13.73
N GLY A 98 -10.89 11.24 -14.33
CA GLY A 98 -11.12 11.14 -15.78
C GLY A 98 -11.80 9.85 -16.26
N GLN A 99 -11.82 8.78 -15.47
CA GLN A 99 -12.58 7.56 -15.79
C GLN A 99 -13.86 7.51 -14.95
N ARG A 100 -14.90 8.27 -15.34
CA ARG A 100 -16.25 7.99 -14.81
C ARG A 100 -16.63 6.58 -15.28
N ARG A 101 -16.81 5.62 -14.36
CA ARG A 101 -17.44 4.35 -14.70
C ARG A 101 -18.85 4.67 -15.21
N ALA A 102 -19.15 4.27 -16.44
CA ALA A 102 -20.52 4.35 -16.95
C ALA A 102 -21.45 3.60 -15.97
N PRO A 103 -22.68 4.10 -15.73
CA PRO A 103 -23.62 3.42 -14.84
C PRO A 103 -23.87 1.98 -15.32
N PRO A 104 -24.09 1.02 -14.41
CA PRO A 104 -24.38 -0.35 -14.80
C PRO A 104 -25.65 -0.35 -15.66
N LYS A 105 -25.59 -0.94 -16.86
CA LYS A 105 -26.78 -1.20 -17.65
C LYS A 105 -27.63 -2.21 -16.88
N THR A 106 -28.75 -1.75 -16.32
CA THR A 106 -29.82 -2.62 -15.85
C THR A 106 -30.29 -3.43 -17.06
N GLN A 107 -29.99 -4.73 -17.07
CA GLN A 107 -30.74 -5.68 -17.88
C GLN A 107 -32.16 -5.69 -17.31
N ILE A 108 -33.10 -5.18 -18.10
CA ILE A 108 -34.52 -5.36 -17.90
C ILE A 108 -34.85 -6.56 -18.79
N ASP A 109 -35.13 -7.70 -18.16
CA ASP A 109 -35.83 -8.82 -18.79
C ASP A 109 -37.34 -8.54 -18.78
#